data_AF-B0SMQ0-F1
#
_entry.id   AF-B0SMQ0-F1
#
_cell.length_a   1.000
_cell.length_b   1.000
_cell.length_c   1.000
_cell.angle_alpha   90.00
_cell.angle_beta   90.00
_cell.angle_gamma   90.00
#
_symmetry.space_group_name_H-M   'P 1'
#
loop_
_entity.id
_entity.type
_entity.pdbx_description
1 polymer ?
#
loop_
_entity_poly.entity_id
_entity_poly.type
_entity_poly.pdbx_seq_one_letter_code
_entity_poly.pdbx_strand_id
1 'polypeptide(L)'
;MRPVIVLPIFFALVFILFGNYFLFSGTNKKIESYKENPPFRIEDATASTGLSHLLDKNPSTVWRKIRISQVDFDFFLEMQLSHVWDGNGFQPRKFESLVIESCPGETLPPFRLRFLLRESINVDKELRMPKDQMVFIFQSKEIGKKQISIPLNQLPKFQKENEYPNNIFILTPEFKIETETGCIADVTLKEVL
;
A
#
# COMPACT_ATOMS: atom_id res chain seq x y z
N MET A 1 40.94 -37.37 -18.93
CA MET A 1 40.73 -35.97 -19.33
C MET A 1 41.69 -35.09 -18.54
N ARG A 2 42.35 -34.10 -19.17
CA ARG A 2 43.30 -33.22 -18.46
C ARG A 2 42.55 -32.37 -17.42
N PRO A 3 43.01 -32.28 -16.16
CA PRO A 3 42.31 -31.57 -15.08
C PRO A 3 42.11 -30.07 -15.37
N VAL A 4 42.92 -29.51 -16.27
CA VAL A 4 42.85 -28.12 -16.77
C VAL A 4 41.51 -27.80 -17.45
N ILE A 5 40.77 -28.80 -17.97
CA ILE A 5 39.48 -28.60 -18.65
C ILE A 5 38.29 -28.89 -17.72
N VAL A 6 38.44 -29.81 -16.76
CA VAL A 6 37.35 -30.23 -15.87
C VAL A 6 37.05 -29.18 -14.80
N LEU A 7 38.09 -28.56 -14.25
CA LEU A 7 37.97 -27.52 -13.21
C LEU A 7 37.15 -26.30 -13.68
N PRO A 8 37.44 -25.66 -14.83
CA PRO A 8 36.67 -24.51 -15.28
C PRO A 8 35.21 -24.85 -15.62
N ILE A 9 34.94 -26.05 -16.14
CA ILE A 9 33.57 -26.50 -16.42
C ILE A 9 32.78 -26.70 -15.12
N PHE A 10 33.41 -27.29 -14.10
CA PHE A 10 32.80 -27.46 -12.79
C PHE A 10 32.49 -26.12 -12.12
N PHE A 11 33.44 -25.16 -12.16
CA PHE A 11 33.20 -23.81 -11.66
C PHE A 11 32.06 -23.11 -12.41
N ALA A 12 32.02 -23.22 -13.74
CA ALA A 12 30.94 -22.63 -14.54
C ALA A 12 29.57 -23.21 -14.14
N LEU A 13 29.45 -24.52 -13.96
CA LEU A 13 28.22 -25.16 -13.48
C LEU A 13 27.81 -24.66 -12.09
N VAL A 14 28.76 -24.56 -11.15
CA VAL A 14 28.49 -24.04 -9.80
C VAL A 14 28.01 -22.58 -9.86
N PHE A 15 28.64 -21.73 -10.66
CA PHE A 15 28.21 -20.33 -10.82
C PHE A 15 26.83 -20.22 -11.46
N ILE A 16 26.51 -21.04 -12.46
CA ILE A 16 25.18 -21.06 -13.09
C ILE A 16 24.11 -21.50 -12.08
N LEU A 17 24.37 -22.57 -11.32
CA LEU A 17 23.44 -23.06 -10.30
C LEU A 17 23.23 -22.02 -9.19
N PHE A 18 24.32 -21.43 -8.69
CA PHE A 18 24.26 -20.42 -7.64
C PHE A 18 23.57 -19.14 -8.13
N GLY A 19 23.87 -18.68 -9.36
CA GLY A 19 23.23 -17.52 -9.97
C GLY A 19 21.73 -17.72 -10.14
N ASN A 20 21.30 -18.87 -10.66
CA ASN A 20 19.88 -19.20 -10.79
C ASN A 20 19.19 -19.29 -9.42
N TYR A 21 19.82 -19.93 -8.43
CA TYR A 21 19.27 -20.00 -7.08
C TYR A 21 19.13 -18.60 -6.45
N PHE A 22 20.15 -17.76 -6.58
CA PHE A 22 20.13 -16.39 -6.07
C PHE A 22 19.03 -15.56 -6.72
N LEU A 23 18.87 -15.66 -8.05
CA LEU A 23 17.80 -15.00 -8.79
C LEU A 23 16.42 -15.52 -8.35
N PHE A 24 16.24 -16.84 -8.26
CA PHE A 24 14.98 -17.44 -7.86
C PHE A 24 14.59 -17.07 -6.42
N SER A 25 15.51 -17.21 -5.48
CA SER A 25 15.28 -16.88 -4.06
C SER A 25 15.02 -15.39 -3.86
N GLY A 26 15.83 -14.53 -4.48
CA GLY A 26 15.64 -13.08 -4.42
C GLY A 26 14.33 -12.63 -5.07
N THR A 27 13.91 -13.28 -6.16
CA THR A 27 12.68 -12.94 -6.88
C THR A 27 11.45 -13.40 -6.10
N ASN A 28 11.44 -14.63 -5.56
CA ASN A 28 10.32 -15.12 -4.75
C ASN A 28 10.06 -14.24 -3.53
N LYS A 29 11.11 -13.84 -2.81
CA LYS A 29 10.96 -12.93 -1.66
C LYS A 29 10.35 -11.58 -2.05
N LYS A 30 10.72 -11.04 -3.22
CA LYS A 30 10.11 -9.82 -3.75
C LYS A 30 8.67 -10.04 -4.18
N ILE A 31 8.36 -11.16 -4.84
CA ILE A 31 6.99 -11.50 -5.26
C ILE A 31 6.07 -11.65 -4.04
N GLU A 32 6.51 -12.30 -2.98
CA GLU A 32 5.72 -12.40 -1.73
C GLU A 32 5.47 -11.01 -1.14
N SER A 33 6.50 -10.17 -1.06
CA SER A 33 6.33 -8.77 -0.64
C SER A 33 5.33 -8.01 -1.52
N TYR A 34 5.39 -8.17 -2.85
CA TYR A 34 4.45 -7.55 -3.78
C TYR A 34 3.03 -8.11 -3.71
N LYS A 35 2.85 -9.37 -3.31
CA LYS A 35 1.53 -9.97 -3.07
C LYS A 35 0.85 -9.38 -1.84
N GLU A 36 1.64 -9.09 -0.80
CA GLU A 36 1.15 -8.49 0.43
C GLU A 36 0.93 -6.98 0.28
N ASN A 37 1.92 -6.28 -0.30
CA ASN A 37 1.93 -4.84 -0.49
C ASN A 37 2.44 -4.50 -1.91
N PRO A 38 1.55 -4.46 -2.91
CA PRO A 38 1.91 -4.01 -4.25
C PRO A 38 2.56 -2.61 -4.20
N PRO A 39 3.49 -2.28 -5.11
CA PRO A 39 4.18 -0.99 -5.09
C PRO A 39 3.22 0.08 -5.59
N PHE A 40 2.49 0.63 -4.65
CA PHE A 40 1.43 1.59 -4.89
C PHE A 40 1.93 3.02 -4.80
N ARG A 41 1.27 3.93 -5.52
CA ARG A 41 1.66 5.34 -5.51
C ARG A 41 1.28 5.95 -4.17
N ILE A 42 2.24 6.60 -3.54
CA ILE A 42 2.03 7.46 -2.40
C ILE A 42 2.50 8.86 -2.80
N GLU A 43 1.81 9.89 -2.34
CA GLU A 43 2.17 11.27 -2.65
C GLU A 43 1.97 12.15 -1.43
N ASP A 44 2.95 13.01 -1.19
CA ASP A 44 3.01 13.92 -0.05
C ASP A 44 3.07 15.36 -0.55
N ALA A 45 2.01 16.13 -0.28
CA ALA A 45 1.94 17.55 -0.64
C ALA A 45 2.54 18.47 0.45
N THR A 46 2.91 17.91 1.60
CA THR A 46 3.49 18.64 2.73
C THR A 46 5.01 18.64 2.71
N ALA A 47 5.67 18.02 1.71
CA ALA A 47 7.13 17.80 1.68
C ALA A 47 7.69 17.11 2.92
N SER A 48 6.83 16.42 3.66
CA SER A 48 7.23 15.57 4.75
C SER A 48 7.99 14.34 4.23
N THR A 49 8.75 13.71 5.12
CA THR A 49 9.48 12.48 4.83
C THR A 49 8.84 11.31 5.56
N GLY A 50 9.11 10.10 5.08
CA GLY A 50 8.63 8.88 5.73
C GLY A 50 7.17 8.52 5.44
N LEU A 51 6.56 9.05 4.37
CA LEU A 51 5.20 8.66 3.99
C LEU A 51 5.08 7.15 3.73
N SER A 52 6.13 6.54 3.19
CA SER A 52 6.23 5.09 2.99
C SER A 52 6.19 4.29 4.29
N HIS A 53 6.50 4.90 5.43
CA HIS A 53 6.42 4.23 6.73
C HIS A 53 4.98 3.96 7.15
N LEU A 54 4.01 4.72 6.63
CA LEU A 54 2.59 4.50 6.96
C LEU A 54 2.04 3.16 6.47
N LEU A 55 2.80 2.41 5.66
CA LEU A 55 2.39 1.14 5.06
C LEU A 55 3.37 0.00 5.40
N ASP A 56 4.39 0.26 6.22
CA ASP A 56 5.44 -0.72 6.54
C ASP A 56 5.08 -1.62 7.73
N LYS A 57 3.93 -1.37 8.39
CA LYS A 57 3.43 -2.11 9.57
C LYS A 57 4.39 -2.06 10.76
N ASN A 58 5.25 -1.06 10.81
CA ASN A 58 6.21 -0.86 11.88
C ASN A 58 5.84 0.38 12.70
N PRO A 59 5.32 0.24 13.93
CA PRO A 59 4.89 1.39 14.73
C PRO A 59 6.06 2.25 15.25
N SER A 60 7.31 1.85 15.00
CA SER A 60 8.50 2.64 15.36
C SER A 60 8.91 3.65 14.27
N THR A 61 8.47 3.44 13.04
CA THR A 61 8.65 4.39 11.93
C THR A 61 7.41 5.26 11.84
N VAL A 62 7.60 6.54 11.46
CA VAL A 62 6.53 7.53 11.51
C VAL A 62 6.59 8.47 10.31
N TRP A 63 5.43 9.03 9.98
CA TRP A 63 5.27 10.20 9.14
C TRP A 63 4.90 11.40 10.00
N ARG A 64 5.57 12.54 9.76
CA ARG A 64 5.32 13.79 10.48
C ARG A 64 5.05 14.91 9.52
N LYS A 65 3.90 15.57 9.65
CA LYS A 65 3.57 16.78 8.91
C LYS A 65 4.49 17.93 9.33
N ILE A 66 5.23 18.49 8.39
CA ILE A 66 6.18 19.58 8.65
C ILE A 66 5.65 20.97 8.24
N ARG A 67 4.65 21.02 7.37
CA ARG A 67 4.01 22.27 6.92
C ARG A 67 2.61 22.00 6.38
N ILE A 68 1.83 23.07 6.23
CA ILE A 68 0.51 23.03 5.60
C ILE A 68 0.67 22.70 4.10
N SER A 69 -0.16 21.79 3.60
CA SER A 69 -0.23 21.45 2.17
C SER A 69 -0.70 22.64 1.33
N GLN A 70 -0.16 22.77 0.12
CA GLN A 70 -0.62 23.77 -0.87
C GLN A 70 -1.91 23.33 -1.59
N VAL A 71 -2.33 22.07 -1.40
CA VAL A 71 -3.57 21.51 -1.94
C VAL A 71 -4.49 21.05 -0.81
N ASP A 72 -5.72 20.68 -1.15
CA ASP A 72 -6.77 20.39 -0.16
C ASP A 72 -6.48 19.23 0.80
N PHE A 73 -5.61 18.30 0.40
CA PHE A 73 -5.21 17.12 1.17
C PHE A 73 -3.68 17.11 1.36
N ASP A 74 -3.24 16.55 2.47
CA ASP A 74 -1.82 16.50 2.82
C ASP A 74 -1.11 15.35 2.11
N PHE A 75 -1.74 14.17 2.03
CA PHE A 75 -1.20 13.02 1.34
C PHE A 75 -2.30 12.03 0.95
N PHE A 76 -1.97 11.08 0.07
CA PHE A 76 -2.80 9.89 -0.16
C PHE A 76 -1.95 8.63 -0.15
N LEU A 77 -2.62 7.51 0.15
CA LEU A 77 -2.02 6.18 0.18
C LEU A 77 -2.80 5.26 -0.74
N GLU A 78 -2.22 4.79 -1.83
CA GLU A 78 -2.76 3.61 -2.52
C GLU A 78 -2.36 2.37 -1.70
N MET A 79 -3.33 1.60 -1.19
CA MET A 79 -3.06 0.57 -0.17
C MET A 79 -3.08 -0.86 -0.71
N GLN A 80 -4.25 -1.33 -1.17
CA GLN A 80 -4.46 -2.70 -1.63
C GLN A 80 -5.48 -2.72 -2.78
N LEU A 81 -5.39 -3.74 -3.64
CA LEU A 81 -6.44 -4.01 -4.62
C LEU A 81 -7.68 -4.58 -3.93
N SER A 82 -8.85 -4.26 -4.46
CA SER A 82 -10.12 -4.84 -4.02
C SER A 82 -10.23 -6.34 -4.32
N HIS A 83 -9.35 -6.87 -5.19
CA HIS A 83 -9.33 -8.28 -5.58
C HIS A 83 -7.93 -8.87 -5.46
N VAL A 84 -7.87 -10.20 -5.37
CA VAL A 84 -6.65 -11.01 -5.44
C VAL A 84 -6.80 -12.08 -6.52
N TRP A 85 -5.75 -12.30 -7.31
CA TRP A 85 -5.72 -13.38 -8.29
C TRP A 85 -5.50 -14.72 -7.61
N ASP A 86 -6.39 -15.69 -7.82
CA ASP A 86 -6.32 -17.04 -7.23
C ASP A 86 -5.77 -18.12 -8.20
N GLY A 87 -5.39 -17.75 -9.41
CA GLY A 87 -4.99 -18.68 -10.47
C GLY A 87 -6.06 -18.92 -11.54
N ASN A 88 -7.34 -18.68 -11.22
CA ASN A 88 -8.49 -18.87 -12.12
C ASN A 88 -9.26 -17.58 -12.37
N GLY A 89 -9.29 -16.66 -11.40
CA GLY A 89 -9.99 -15.39 -11.49
C GLY A 89 -9.56 -14.42 -10.39
N PHE A 90 -10.09 -13.20 -10.45
CA PHE A 90 -9.92 -12.17 -9.43
C PHE A 90 -11.01 -12.32 -8.38
N GLN A 91 -10.61 -12.77 -7.20
CA GLN A 91 -11.49 -12.97 -6.06
C GLN A 91 -11.58 -11.70 -5.22
N PRO A 92 -12.78 -11.27 -4.82
CA PRO A 92 -12.93 -10.05 -4.03
C PRO A 92 -12.36 -10.24 -2.62
N ARG A 93 -11.57 -9.27 -2.17
CA ARG A 93 -11.12 -9.16 -0.77
C ARG A 93 -12.23 -8.56 0.08
N LYS A 94 -12.27 -8.92 1.36
CA LYS A 94 -13.23 -8.38 2.33
C LYS A 94 -12.50 -7.54 3.36
N PHE A 95 -12.78 -6.24 3.37
CA PHE A 95 -12.18 -5.30 4.31
C PHE A 95 -13.18 -4.97 5.42
N GLU A 96 -12.75 -5.08 6.68
CA GLU A 96 -13.53 -4.76 7.86
C GLU A 96 -13.41 -3.28 8.22
N SER A 97 -12.17 -2.79 8.33
CA SER A 97 -11.88 -1.44 8.82
C SER A 97 -10.54 -0.90 8.32
N LEU A 98 -10.45 0.43 8.22
CA LEU A 98 -9.20 1.16 8.11
C LEU A 98 -8.73 1.54 9.53
N VAL A 99 -7.59 1.01 9.94
CA VAL A 99 -6.97 1.28 11.24
C VAL A 99 -5.88 2.32 11.06
N ILE A 100 -5.89 3.36 11.88
CA ILE A 100 -4.90 4.43 11.87
C ILE A 100 -4.28 4.53 13.26
N GLU A 101 -2.96 4.54 13.32
CA GLU A 101 -2.19 4.54 14.57
C GLU A 101 -1.40 5.83 14.77
N SER A 102 -1.40 6.34 15.99
CA SER A 102 -0.61 7.49 16.39
C SER A 102 0.85 7.12 16.60
N CYS A 103 1.72 8.12 16.49
CA CYS A 103 3.12 7.98 16.83
C CYS A 103 3.37 7.61 18.29
N PRO A 104 4.49 6.92 18.60
CA PRO A 104 4.83 6.55 19.97
C PRO A 104 4.86 7.76 20.91
N GLY A 105 4.07 7.69 21.99
CA GLY A 105 3.99 8.76 23.00
C GLY A 105 3.08 9.94 22.63
N GLU A 106 2.48 9.94 21.44
CA GLU A 106 1.57 10.98 20.95
C GLU A 106 0.13 10.45 20.80
N THR A 107 -0.80 11.33 20.40
CA THR A 107 -2.18 10.99 20.06
C THR A 107 -2.46 11.42 18.63
N LEU A 108 -3.45 10.80 17.98
CA LEU A 108 -3.83 11.16 16.62
C LEU A 108 -4.22 12.65 16.55
N PRO A 109 -3.64 13.42 15.61
CA PRO A 109 -4.11 14.77 15.36
C PRO A 109 -5.51 14.74 14.74
N PRO A 110 -6.33 15.80 14.89
CA PRO A 110 -7.57 15.90 14.13
C PRO A 110 -7.31 15.84 12.63
N PHE A 111 -8.01 14.95 11.94
CA PHE A 111 -7.91 14.77 10.50
C PHE A 111 -9.27 14.59 9.84
N ARG A 112 -9.33 14.96 8.56
CA ARG A 112 -10.38 14.59 7.62
C ARG A 112 -9.82 13.60 6.62
N LEU A 113 -10.57 12.53 6.39
CA LEU A 113 -10.23 11.47 5.46
C LEU A 113 -11.29 11.38 4.36
N ARG A 114 -10.84 11.22 3.11
CA ARG A 114 -11.69 10.82 2.00
C ARG A 114 -11.27 9.44 1.57
N PHE A 115 -12.21 8.51 1.47
CA PHE A 115 -11.92 7.17 0.98
C PHE A 115 -12.35 7.04 -0.48
N LEU A 116 -11.40 6.69 -1.33
CA LEU A 116 -11.58 6.56 -2.77
C LEU A 116 -11.42 5.10 -3.22
N LEU A 117 -12.18 4.73 -4.23
CA LEU A 117 -11.91 3.59 -5.10
C LEU A 117 -11.28 4.13 -6.37
N ARG A 118 -9.97 3.94 -6.49
CA ARG A 118 -9.22 4.33 -7.68
C ARG A 118 -9.24 3.19 -8.69
N GLU A 119 -9.54 3.50 -9.94
CA GLU A 119 -9.46 2.54 -11.04
C GLU A 119 -8.07 1.87 -11.08
N SER A 120 -8.03 0.54 -11.09
CA SER A 120 -6.79 -0.17 -11.39
C SER A 120 -6.46 0.01 -12.88
N ILE A 121 -5.19 0.23 -13.25
CA ILE A 121 -4.81 0.40 -14.66
C ILE A 121 -3.65 -0.55 -14.95
N ASN A 122 -3.72 -1.24 -16.09
CA ASN A 122 -2.73 -2.24 -16.50
C ASN A 122 -1.55 -1.63 -17.28
N VAL A 123 -1.80 -0.61 -18.11
CA VAL A 123 -0.79 -0.05 -19.01
C VAL A 123 -1.04 1.46 -19.20
N ASP A 124 0.03 2.24 -19.14
CA ASP A 124 0.08 3.71 -19.28
C ASP A 124 -0.70 4.55 -18.26
N LYS A 125 -0.16 4.60 -17.03
CA LYS A 125 -0.42 5.71 -16.10
C LYS A 125 0.05 7.07 -16.68
N GLU A 126 0.81 7.08 -17.77
CA GLU A 126 1.32 8.30 -18.42
C GLU A 126 0.39 8.87 -19.50
N LEU A 127 -0.50 8.05 -20.09
CA LEU A 127 -1.43 8.52 -21.14
C LEU A 127 -2.73 9.09 -20.58
N ARG A 128 -3.16 8.64 -19.40
CA ARG A 128 -4.34 9.17 -18.73
C ARG A 128 -4.30 9.00 -17.22
N MET A 129 -5.04 9.86 -16.53
CA MET A 129 -5.26 9.73 -15.10
C MET A 129 -6.29 8.62 -14.81
N PRO A 130 -6.10 7.85 -13.72
CA PRO A 130 -7.12 6.95 -13.18
C PRO A 130 -8.41 7.69 -12.82
N LYS A 131 -9.55 7.00 -12.96
CA LYS A 131 -10.83 7.51 -12.47
C LYS A 131 -10.99 7.15 -11.00
N ASP A 132 -11.27 8.16 -10.18
CA ASP A 132 -11.52 7.98 -8.76
C ASP A 132 -13.02 8.04 -8.46
N GLN A 133 -13.49 7.11 -7.63
CA GLN A 133 -14.86 7.11 -7.10
C GLN A 133 -14.81 7.36 -5.60
N MET A 134 -15.41 8.45 -5.13
CA MET A 134 -15.50 8.75 -3.71
C MET A 134 -16.57 7.88 -3.05
N VAL A 135 -16.15 7.11 -2.05
CA VAL A 135 -17.06 6.25 -1.29
C VAL A 135 -17.64 7.00 -0.10
N PHE A 136 -16.75 7.58 0.72
CA PHE A 136 -17.16 8.30 1.92
C PHE A 136 -16.13 9.32 2.38
N ILE A 137 -16.59 10.22 3.25
CA ILE A 137 -15.76 11.17 3.98
C ILE A 137 -15.90 10.89 5.46
N PHE A 138 -14.77 10.81 6.15
CA PHE A 138 -14.68 10.65 7.58
C PHE A 138 -14.00 11.88 8.20
N GLN A 139 -14.49 12.33 9.35
CA GLN A 139 -13.86 13.41 10.10
C GLN A 139 -13.65 12.94 11.53
N SER A 140 -12.40 12.95 12.00
CA SER A 140 -12.09 12.56 13.37
C SER A 140 -12.61 13.65 14.32
N LYS A 141 -13.66 13.32 15.08
CA LYS A 141 -14.19 14.20 16.15
C LYS A 141 -13.55 13.92 17.51
N GLU A 142 -12.90 12.76 17.65
CA GLU A 142 -12.38 12.25 18.92
C GLU A 142 -10.94 12.71 19.12
N ILE A 143 -10.72 13.52 20.16
CA ILE A 143 -9.39 14.04 20.53
C ILE A 143 -8.75 13.07 21.54
N GLY A 144 -7.44 12.84 21.42
CA GLY A 144 -6.66 12.10 22.43
C GLY A 144 -6.64 10.58 22.26
N LYS A 145 -7.17 10.04 21.16
CA LYS A 145 -7.05 8.61 20.84
C LYS A 145 -5.69 8.28 20.23
N LYS A 146 -5.12 7.15 20.62
CA LYS A 146 -3.90 6.60 20.02
C LYS A 146 -4.16 5.78 18.76
N GLN A 147 -5.37 5.27 18.63
CA GLN A 147 -5.77 4.45 17.50
C GLN A 147 -7.24 4.74 17.19
N ILE A 148 -7.58 4.74 15.91
CA ILE A 148 -8.95 4.80 15.44
C ILE A 148 -9.16 3.71 14.40
N SER A 149 -10.32 3.07 14.46
CA SER A 149 -10.76 2.07 13.49
C SER A 149 -12.01 2.59 12.79
N ILE A 150 -11.87 2.87 11.49
CA ILE A 150 -12.95 3.40 10.66
C ILE A 150 -13.58 2.20 9.94
N PRO A 151 -14.86 1.88 10.19
CA PRO A 151 -15.51 0.76 9.53
C PRO A 151 -15.64 0.99 8.02
N LEU A 152 -15.36 -0.05 7.23
CA LEU A 152 -15.42 -0.02 5.77
C LEU A 152 -16.73 -0.63 5.22
N ASN A 153 -17.78 -0.61 6.03
CA ASN A 153 -19.11 -1.12 5.67
C ASN A 153 -19.79 -0.36 4.51
N GLN A 154 -19.31 0.85 4.19
CA GLN A 154 -19.79 1.66 3.07
C GLN A 154 -19.16 1.28 1.72
N LEU A 155 -18.14 0.42 1.73
CA LEU A 155 -17.57 -0.10 0.48
C LEU A 155 -18.63 -0.89 -0.31
N PRO A 156 -18.61 -0.81 -1.64
CA PRO A 156 -19.47 -1.65 -2.46
C PRO A 156 -19.10 -3.12 -2.25
N LYS A 157 -20.10 -4.00 -2.40
CA LYS A 157 -19.86 -5.44 -2.40
C LYS A 157 -19.20 -5.82 -3.72
N PHE A 158 -17.89 -6.06 -3.68
CA PHE A 158 -17.13 -6.54 -4.84
C PHE A 158 -17.60 -7.94 -5.25
N GLN A 159 -17.67 -8.18 -6.55
CA GLN A 159 -18.04 -9.47 -7.15
C GLN A 159 -16.79 -10.16 -7.69
N LYS A 160 -16.89 -11.45 -8.04
CA LYS A 160 -15.78 -12.12 -8.70
C LYS A 160 -15.63 -11.56 -10.11
N GLU A 161 -14.39 -11.27 -10.51
CA GLU A 161 -14.05 -10.73 -11.81
C GLU A 161 -13.09 -11.66 -12.57
N ASN A 162 -13.15 -11.63 -13.91
CA ASN A 162 -12.28 -12.46 -14.76
C ASN A 162 -11.28 -11.60 -15.56
N GLU A 163 -11.53 -10.30 -15.70
CA GLU A 163 -10.75 -9.41 -16.56
C GLU A 163 -10.19 -8.23 -15.78
N TYR A 164 -8.87 -8.15 -15.65
CA TYR A 164 -8.20 -6.97 -15.12
C TYR A 164 -8.04 -5.91 -16.23
N PRO A 165 -8.32 -4.62 -15.96
CA PRO A 165 -8.60 -4.01 -14.66
C PRO A 165 -10.08 -3.76 -14.32
N ASN A 166 -11.02 -4.26 -15.12
CA ASN A 166 -12.43 -3.87 -15.04
C ASN A 166 -13.03 -4.21 -13.66
N ASN A 167 -13.68 -3.22 -13.03
CA ASN A 167 -14.28 -3.32 -11.68
C ASN A 167 -13.31 -3.73 -10.55
N ILE A 168 -12.00 -3.67 -10.81
CA ILE A 168 -10.96 -3.87 -9.80
C ILE A 168 -10.42 -2.48 -9.43
N PHE A 169 -10.40 -2.20 -8.14
CA PHE A 169 -10.08 -0.88 -7.61
C PHE A 169 -8.89 -0.97 -6.66
N ILE A 170 -8.11 0.10 -6.60
CA ILE A 170 -7.13 0.34 -5.55
C ILE A 170 -7.84 1.11 -4.44
N LEU A 171 -7.78 0.60 -3.22
CA LEU A 171 -8.32 1.26 -2.04
C LEU A 171 -7.38 2.39 -1.65
N THR A 172 -7.89 3.62 -1.68
CA THR A 172 -7.06 4.82 -1.56
C THR A 172 -7.66 5.83 -0.58
N PRO A 173 -7.21 5.85 0.69
CA PRO A 173 -7.50 6.97 1.58
C PRO A 173 -6.64 8.20 1.27
N GLU A 174 -7.28 9.37 1.22
CA GLU A 174 -6.65 10.69 1.21
C GLU A 174 -6.83 11.35 2.58
N PHE A 175 -5.76 11.91 3.13
CA PHE A 175 -5.75 12.50 4.46
C PHE A 175 -5.51 14.00 4.40
N LYS A 176 -6.23 14.72 5.26
CA LYS A 176 -5.98 16.12 5.61
C LYS A 176 -5.85 16.21 7.12
N ILE A 177 -4.66 16.53 7.61
CA ILE A 177 -4.43 16.88 9.01
C ILE A 177 -4.86 18.33 9.20
N GLU A 178 -5.82 18.57 10.09
CA GLU A 178 -6.40 19.91 10.29
C GLU A 178 -5.46 20.85 11.07
N THR A 179 -4.43 20.31 11.71
CA THR A 179 -3.38 21.05 12.41
C THR A 179 -2.17 21.32 11.51
N GLU A 180 -1.38 22.34 11.88
CA GLU A 180 -0.13 22.70 11.17
C GLU A 180 0.91 21.58 11.23
N THR A 181 0.96 20.89 12.37
CA THR A 181 1.82 19.74 12.63
C THR A 181 0.97 18.53 13.03
N GLY A 182 1.50 17.33 12.85
CA GLY A 182 0.81 16.10 13.20
C GLY A 182 1.66 14.89 12.90
N CYS A 183 1.33 13.76 13.50
CA CYS A 183 2.09 12.53 13.37
C CYS A 183 1.17 11.32 13.25
N ILE A 184 1.48 10.45 12.29
CA ILE A 184 0.84 9.15 12.09
C ILE A 184 1.95 8.10 11.98
N ALA A 185 1.79 6.98 12.68
CA ALA A 185 2.74 5.87 12.63
C ALA A 185 2.40 4.92 11.47
N ASP A 186 1.15 4.47 11.42
CA ASP A 186 0.73 3.41 10.52
C ASP A 186 -0.72 3.60 10.07
N VAL A 187 -1.02 3.11 8.86
CA VAL A 187 -2.36 3.04 8.28
C VAL A 187 -2.53 1.65 7.68
N THR A 188 -3.40 0.84 8.30
CA THR A 188 -3.58 -0.57 7.94
C THR A 188 -5.02 -0.86 7.53
N LEU A 189 -5.19 -1.63 6.44
CA LEU A 189 -6.46 -2.25 6.09
C LEU A 189 -6.60 -3.58 6.82
N LYS A 190 -7.63 -3.71 7.66
CA LYS A 190 -7.97 -4.96 8.32
C LYS A 190 -8.88 -5.78 7.42
N GLU A 191 -8.41 -6.95 6.98
CA GLU A 191 -9.17 -7.90 6.17
C GLU A 191 -9.90 -8.95 7.03
N VAL A 192 -11.03 -9.43 6.54
CA VAL A 192 -11.74 -10.61 7.09
C VAL A 192 -11.17 -11.84 6.39
N LEU A 193 -10.42 -12.66 7.14
CA LEU A 193 -9.87 -13.94 6.68
C LEU A 193 -10.97 -15.00 6.48
#